data_AF-A0A923S949-F1
#
_entry.id   AF-A0A923S949-F1
#
_cell.length_a   1.000
_cell.length_b   1.000
_cell.length_c   1.000
_cell.angle_alpha   90.00
_cell.angle_beta   90.00
_cell.angle_gamma   90.00
#
_symmetry.space_group_name_H-M   'P 1'
#
loop_
_entity.id
_entity.type
_entity.pdbx_description
1 polymer ?
#
loop_
_entity_poly.entity_id
_entity_poly.type
_entity_poly.pdbx_seq_one_letter_code
_entity_poly.pdbx_strand_id
1 'polypeptide(L)'
;MAERIADRSSIRIGLGFNHNQVLAYDANSVWFKQAGFEVLHGVSRLEFEATLREKVFAVLAGTPLECPLRVAVDISCFDRFRIASLVDLFERLSGERELSIDYWYNIAAFERPRPTLGRNEVAGPVHRRYAGRFLDPGLPLALIAGLGYELGKVVGVTEYLQASRVVAMFPVSPISEYEPEVVAANQTLLEDLQDREIIRYLVDDPRKAVATLDSLIRGLSNSHNVVLFPGGPKLFVLCSVIAASAHPEVAVWRVSSDTNIRPKDVRPSQTFIGLRQSFARTGTTATG
;
A
#
# COMPACT_ATOMS: atom_id res chain seq x y z
N MET A 1 -2.58 6.84 -16.41
CA MET A 1 -1.41 7.65 -15.97
C MET A 1 -0.15 7.31 -16.76
N ALA A 2 0.16 6.02 -16.95
CA ALA A 2 1.28 5.57 -17.80
C ALA A 2 1.38 6.33 -19.14
N GLU A 3 0.24 6.58 -19.81
CA GLU A 3 0.16 7.37 -21.05
C GLU A 3 0.72 8.80 -20.91
N ARG A 4 0.43 9.47 -19.78
CA ARG A 4 0.82 10.87 -19.53
C ARG A 4 2.30 11.04 -19.20
N ILE A 5 2.96 9.97 -18.75
CA ILE A 5 4.36 10.00 -18.30
C ILE A 5 5.30 9.24 -19.22
N ALA A 6 4.78 8.41 -20.14
CA ALA A 6 5.57 7.63 -21.08
C ALA A 6 6.61 8.54 -21.76
N ASP A 7 6.16 9.63 -22.40
CA ASP A 7 7.04 10.53 -23.17
C ASP A 7 8.11 11.26 -22.35
N ARG A 8 8.04 11.22 -21.01
CA ARG A 8 9.01 11.86 -20.10
C ARG A 8 9.92 10.88 -19.37
N SER A 9 9.84 9.59 -19.71
CA SER A 9 10.61 8.54 -19.05
C SER A 9 11.68 7.98 -19.99
N SER A 10 12.90 7.83 -19.45
CA SER A 10 14.01 7.17 -20.15
C SER A 10 13.88 5.64 -20.14
N ILE A 11 13.22 5.09 -19.12
CA ILE A 11 13.03 3.65 -18.92
C ILE A 11 11.58 3.41 -18.48
N ARG A 12 10.95 2.40 -19.08
CA ARG A 12 9.53 2.07 -18.91
C ARG A 12 9.38 0.58 -18.68
N ILE A 13 8.81 0.19 -17.54
CA ILE A 13 8.71 -1.22 -17.13
C ILE A 13 7.28 -1.54 -16.69
N GLY A 14 6.72 -2.61 -17.26
CA GLY A 14 5.44 -3.18 -16.84
C GLY A 14 5.67 -4.54 -16.18
N LEU A 15 5.18 -4.73 -14.95
CA LEU A 15 5.34 -5.97 -14.18
C LEU A 15 4.00 -6.71 -14.09
N GLY A 16 3.75 -7.65 -15.00
CA GLY A 16 2.54 -8.47 -15.03
C GLY A 16 2.48 -9.47 -13.87
N PHE A 17 1.28 -9.79 -13.39
CA PHE A 17 1.07 -10.90 -12.45
C PHE A 17 1.26 -12.25 -13.15
N ASN A 18 1.59 -13.30 -12.37
CA ASN A 18 1.66 -14.69 -12.84
C ASN A 18 0.33 -15.46 -12.75
N HIS A 19 -0.74 -14.79 -12.32
CA HIS A 19 -2.06 -15.35 -12.14
C HIS A 19 -3.11 -14.34 -12.63
N ASN A 20 -4.34 -14.79 -12.83
CA ASN A 20 -5.48 -13.95 -13.22
C ASN A 20 -5.22 -13.07 -14.46
N GLN A 21 -4.43 -13.58 -15.42
CA GLN A 21 -4.14 -12.96 -16.72
C GLN A 21 -5.33 -13.12 -17.66
N VAL A 22 -6.46 -12.50 -17.31
CA VAL A 22 -7.73 -12.59 -18.04
C VAL A 22 -8.35 -11.21 -18.19
N LEU A 23 -9.52 -11.13 -18.84
CA LEU A 23 -10.27 -9.87 -19.05
C LEU A 23 -9.41 -8.87 -19.84
N ALA A 24 -9.20 -7.66 -19.34
CA ALA A 24 -8.45 -6.61 -20.01
C ALA A 24 -6.91 -6.82 -20.01
N TYR A 25 -6.39 -7.93 -19.46
CA TYR A 25 -4.95 -8.16 -19.33
C TYR A 25 -4.20 -8.07 -20.66
N ASP A 26 -4.68 -8.80 -21.69
CA ASP A 26 -4.01 -8.84 -22.99
C ASP A 26 -4.05 -7.48 -23.70
N ALA A 27 -5.20 -6.80 -23.65
CA ALA A 27 -5.35 -5.46 -24.20
C ALA A 27 -4.39 -4.46 -23.52
N ASN A 28 -4.28 -4.50 -22.20
CA ASN A 28 -3.35 -3.67 -21.44
C ASN A 28 -1.89 -3.99 -21.79
N SER A 29 -1.54 -5.27 -21.90
CA SER A 29 -0.21 -5.74 -22.29
C SER A 29 0.20 -5.21 -23.68
N VAL A 30 -0.69 -5.32 -24.66
CA VAL A 30 -0.48 -4.78 -26.02
C VAL A 30 -0.25 -3.28 -25.96
N TRP A 31 -1.11 -2.55 -25.24
CA TRP A 31 -0.97 -1.11 -25.09
C TRP A 31 0.36 -0.71 -24.46
N PHE A 32 0.78 -1.37 -23.37
CA PHE A 32 2.07 -1.08 -22.72
C PHE A 32 3.26 -1.29 -23.67
N LYS A 33 3.25 -2.39 -24.44
CA LYS A 33 4.29 -2.66 -25.44
C LYS A 33 4.32 -1.59 -26.53
N GLN A 34 3.15 -1.18 -27.04
CA GLN A 34 3.03 -0.10 -28.02
C GLN A 34 3.50 1.25 -27.46
N ALA A 35 3.28 1.49 -26.17
CA ALA A 35 3.77 2.66 -25.44
C ALA A 35 5.27 2.57 -25.06
N GLY A 36 6.01 1.57 -25.57
CA GLY A 36 7.46 1.43 -25.36
C GLY A 36 7.87 0.89 -23.97
N PHE A 37 6.96 0.23 -23.26
CA PHE A 37 7.30 -0.45 -22.01
C PHE A 37 7.93 -1.82 -22.27
N GLU A 38 8.97 -2.15 -21.49
CA GLU A 38 9.38 -3.53 -21.31
C GLU A 38 8.36 -4.22 -20.40
N VAL A 39 7.54 -5.11 -20.95
CA VAL A 39 6.52 -5.84 -20.19
C VAL A 39 7.03 -7.22 -19.79
N LEU A 40 7.29 -7.40 -18.50
CA LEU A 40 7.65 -8.67 -17.89
C LEU A 40 6.37 -9.39 -17.46
N HIS A 41 6.04 -10.49 -18.13
CA HIS A 41 4.90 -11.33 -17.78
C HIS A 41 5.28 -12.36 -16.73
N GLY A 42 4.29 -12.90 -16.02
CA GLY A 42 4.53 -14.07 -15.17
C GLY A 42 5.30 -13.79 -13.89
N VAL A 43 5.42 -12.53 -13.44
CA VAL A 43 6.21 -12.20 -12.24
C VAL A 43 5.44 -12.62 -11.00
N SER A 44 5.86 -13.72 -10.38
CA SER A 44 5.28 -14.22 -9.13
C SER A 44 5.61 -13.32 -7.94
N ARG A 45 4.96 -13.57 -6.80
CA ARG A 45 5.27 -12.87 -5.54
C ARG A 45 6.73 -13.07 -5.12
N LEU A 46 7.26 -14.28 -5.33
CA LEU A 46 8.64 -14.65 -4.95
C LEU A 46 9.68 -13.95 -5.83
N GLU A 47 9.36 -13.77 -7.11
CA GLU A 47 10.27 -13.15 -8.09
C GLU A 47 10.19 -11.63 -8.06
N PHE A 48 9.04 -11.05 -7.67
CA PHE A 48 8.78 -9.62 -7.77
C PHE A 48 9.89 -8.73 -7.16
N GLU A 49 10.34 -9.03 -5.94
CA GLU A 49 11.43 -8.27 -5.29
C GLU A 49 12.74 -8.35 -6.07
N ALA A 50 13.10 -9.56 -6.52
CA ALA A 50 14.33 -9.79 -7.25
C ALA A 50 14.30 -9.09 -8.60
N THR A 51 13.21 -9.23 -9.35
CA THR A 51 12.99 -8.57 -10.65
C THR A 51 12.98 -7.06 -10.53
N LEU A 52 12.25 -6.51 -9.55
CA LEU A 52 12.20 -5.07 -9.32
C LEU A 52 13.60 -4.53 -8.99
N ARG A 53 14.33 -5.20 -8.09
CA ARG A 53 15.70 -4.83 -7.73
C ARG A 53 16.62 -4.88 -8.94
N GLU A 54 16.64 -5.99 -9.69
CA GLU A 54 17.46 -6.14 -10.90
C GLU A 54 17.25 -4.96 -11.86
N LYS A 55 15.98 -4.63 -12.15
CA LYS A 55 15.64 -3.56 -13.07
C LYS A 55 16.06 -2.19 -12.56
N VAL A 56 15.82 -1.87 -11.29
CA VAL A 56 16.26 -0.60 -10.70
C VAL A 56 17.79 -0.51 -10.71
N PHE A 57 18.50 -1.57 -10.35
CA PHE A 57 19.97 -1.58 -10.33
C PHE A 57 20.58 -1.49 -11.73
N ALA A 58 19.95 -2.06 -12.76
CA ALA A 58 20.36 -1.85 -14.14
C ALA A 58 20.29 -0.37 -14.56
N VAL A 59 19.25 0.36 -14.13
CA VAL A 59 19.16 1.82 -14.34
C VAL A 59 20.27 2.55 -13.59
N LEU A 60 20.49 2.18 -12.32
CA LEU A 60 21.49 2.79 -11.46
C LEU A 60 22.91 2.62 -12.03
N ALA A 61 23.24 1.45 -12.57
CA ALA A 61 24.56 1.16 -13.15
C ALA A 61 24.93 2.10 -14.32
N GLY A 62 23.92 2.60 -15.06
CA GLY A 62 24.10 3.57 -16.14
C GLY A 62 23.99 5.04 -15.72
N THR A 63 23.75 5.34 -14.42
CA THR A 63 23.42 6.68 -13.94
C THR A 63 24.44 7.18 -12.89
N PRO A 64 25.20 8.26 -13.15
CA PRO A 64 26.15 8.84 -12.19
C PRO A 64 25.51 9.09 -10.82
N LEU A 65 26.23 8.86 -9.72
CA LEU A 65 25.70 8.95 -8.34
C LEU A 65 25.13 10.32 -7.98
N GLU A 66 25.67 11.38 -8.59
CA GLU A 66 25.27 12.77 -8.40
C GLU A 66 23.91 13.09 -9.02
N CYS A 67 23.46 12.27 -9.99
CA CYS A 67 22.15 12.46 -10.60
C CYS A 67 21.05 11.94 -9.65
N PRO A 68 20.03 12.71 -9.28
CA PRO A 68 18.94 12.20 -8.48
C PRO A 68 18.15 11.15 -9.25
N LEU A 69 17.84 10.02 -8.62
CA LEU A 69 16.95 9.03 -9.23
C LEU A 69 15.51 9.52 -9.11
N ARG A 70 14.79 9.60 -10.23
CA ARG A 70 13.37 9.95 -10.28
C ARG A 70 12.56 8.77 -10.77
N VAL A 71 11.63 8.32 -9.96
CA VAL A 71 10.78 7.15 -10.26
C VAL A 71 9.33 7.57 -10.22
N ALA A 72 8.54 7.11 -11.20
CA ALA A 72 7.09 7.22 -11.16
C ALA A 72 6.49 5.81 -11.14
N VAL A 73 5.56 5.57 -10.22
CA VAL A 73 4.96 4.25 -10.01
C VAL A 73 3.44 4.36 -10.03
N ASP A 74 2.78 3.66 -10.95
CA ASP A 74 1.32 3.50 -10.92
C ASP A 74 0.96 2.28 -10.07
N ILE A 75 0.45 2.52 -8.86
CA ILE A 75 0.09 1.47 -7.89
C ILE A 75 -1.34 0.96 -8.06
N SER A 76 -2.10 1.46 -9.04
CA SER A 76 -3.54 1.15 -9.21
C SER A 76 -3.81 -0.35 -9.34
N CYS A 77 -2.92 -1.06 -10.03
CA CYS A 77 -3.03 -2.51 -10.23
C CYS A 77 -2.22 -3.34 -9.22
N PHE A 78 -1.47 -2.71 -8.32
CA PHE A 78 -0.61 -3.45 -7.39
C PHE A 78 -1.43 -4.11 -6.29
N ASP A 79 -0.96 -5.25 -5.80
CA ASP A 79 -1.42 -5.82 -4.54
C ASP A 79 -0.67 -5.19 -3.36
N ARG A 80 -1.11 -5.49 -2.14
CA ARG A 80 -0.51 -4.92 -0.93
C ARG A 80 0.96 -5.30 -0.76
N PHE A 81 1.36 -6.51 -1.17
CA PHE A 81 2.74 -6.97 -1.07
C PHE A 81 3.65 -6.20 -2.03
N ARG A 82 3.25 -6.05 -3.30
CA ARG A 82 4.02 -5.29 -4.29
C ARG A 82 4.21 -3.83 -3.88
N ILE A 83 3.19 -3.20 -3.29
CA ILE A 83 3.32 -1.84 -2.71
C ILE A 83 4.37 -1.83 -1.58
N ALA A 84 4.31 -2.78 -0.65
CA ALA A 84 5.26 -2.84 0.46
C ALA A 84 6.70 -3.13 0.00
N SER A 85 6.89 -4.03 -0.96
CA SER A 85 8.20 -4.34 -1.54
C SER A 85 8.82 -3.16 -2.30
N LEU A 86 8.00 -2.33 -2.96
CA LEU A 86 8.46 -1.10 -3.59
C LEU A 86 9.02 -0.11 -2.56
N VAL A 87 8.26 0.15 -1.50
CA VAL A 87 8.67 1.11 -0.46
C VAL A 87 9.95 0.61 0.24
N ASP A 88 10.02 -0.67 0.61
CA ASP A 88 11.23 -1.25 1.22
C ASP A 88 12.47 -1.12 0.30
N LEU A 89 12.33 -1.40 -0.99
CA LEU A 89 13.45 -1.24 -1.94
C LEU A 89 13.93 0.21 -1.98
N PHE A 90 13.01 1.15 -2.16
CA PHE A 90 13.38 2.54 -2.33
C PHE A 90 13.93 3.19 -1.06
N GLU A 91 13.46 2.79 0.10
CA GLU A 91 14.04 3.23 1.38
C GLU A 91 15.47 2.76 1.56
N ARG A 92 15.78 1.52 1.16
CA ARG A 92 17.16 1.03 1.19
C ARG A 92 18.05 1.85 0.25
N LEU A 93 17.55 2.18 -0.95
CA LEU A 93 18.28 2.99 -1.91
C LEU A 93 18.45 4.46 -1.48
N SER A 94 17.56 4.96 -0.63
CA SER A 94 17.60 6.34 -0.15
C SER A 94 18.85 6.67 0.67
N GLY A 95 19.48 5.67 1.29
CA GLY A 95 20.75 5.82 1.98
C GLY A 95 21.96 6.00 1.06
N GLU A 96 21.82 5.67 -0.23
CA GLU A 96 22.93 5.66 -1.19
C GLU A 96 22.93 6.91 -2.09
N ARG A 97 21.75 7.46 -2.41
CA ARG A 97 21.61 8.60 -3.31
C ARG A 97 20.32 9.38 -3.08
N GLU A 98 20.27 10.59 -3.65
CA GLU A 98 19.03 11.35 -3.70
C GLU A 98 17.98 10.64 -4.57
N LEU A 99 16.77 10.52 -4.04
CA LEU A 99 15.68 9.76 -4.64
C LEU A 99 14.37 10.52 -4.53
N SER A 100 13.63 10.61 -5.63
CA SER A 100 12.25 11.12 -5.64
C SER A 100 11.34 10.11 -6.31
N ILE A 101 10.25 9.75 -5.62
CA ILE A 101 9.29 8.75 -6.08
C ILE A 101 7.92 9.40 -6.12
N ASP A 102 7.30 9.38 -7.29
CA ASP A 102 5.93 9.79 -7.51
C ASP A 102 5.04 8.54 -7.57
N TYR A 103 4.32 8.26 -6.48
CA TYR A 103 3.30 7.22 -6.45
C TYR A 103 1.99 7.77 -6.99
N TRP A 104 1.41 7.07 -7.95
CA TRP A 104 0.15 7.41 -8.59
C TRP A 104 -0.89 6.34 -8.32
N TYR A 105 -2.08 6.78 -7.94
CA TYR A 105 -3.22 5.91 -7.74
C TYR A 105 -4.43 6.49 -8.47
N ASN A 106 -5.02 5.70 -9.35
CA ASN A 106 -6.32 6.00 -9.93
C ASN A 106 -7.39 5.31 -9.10
N ILE A 107 -8.29 6.09 -8.51
CA ILE A 107 -9.42 5.52 -7.76
C ILE A 107 -10.28 4.71 -8.73
N ALA A 108 -10.68 3.51 -8.33
CA ALA A 108 -11.61 2.70 -9.12
C ALA A 108 -12.99 3.37 -9.17
N ALA A 109 -13.67 3.28 -10.32
CA ALA A 109 -15.08 3.60 -10.39
C ALA A 109 -15.84 2.73 -9.38
N PHE A 110 -16.82 3.32 -8.70
CA PHE A 110 -17.57 2.60 -7.68
C PHE A 110 -18.30 1.41 -8.31
N GLU A 111 -18.19 0.28 -7.63
CA GLU A 111 -19.03 -0.88 -7.86
C GLU A 111 -19.45 -1.40 -6.50
N ARG A 112 -20.73 -1.75 -6.38
CA ARG A 112 -21.28 -2.28 -5.13
C ARG A 112 -20.48 -3.51 -4.68
N PRO A 113 -20.22 -3.64 -3.37
CA PRO A 113 -19.57 -4.83 -2.84
C PRO A 113 -20.40 -6.07 -3.19
N ARG A 114 -19.71 -7.12 -3.61
CA ARG A 114 -20.33 -8.44 -3.78
C ARG A 114 -20.06 -9.23 -2.51
N PRO A 115 -21.01 -10.04 -2.01
CA PRO A 115 -20.75 -10.93 -0.90
C PRO A 115 -19.56 -11.84 -1.25
N THR A 116 -18.43 -11.64 -0.59
CA THR A 116 -17.30 -12.55 -0.70
C THR A 116 -17.58 -13.77 0.15
N LEU A 117 -18.10 -14.83 -0.49
CA LEU A 117 -18.13 -16.18 0.07
C LEU A 117 -16.70 -16.72 0.01
N GLY A 118 -15.95 -16.59 1.09
CA GLY A 118 -14.59 -17.11 1.15
C GLY A 118 -14.00 -16.98 2.55
N ARG A 119 -13.24 -17.99 2.98
CA ARG A 119 -12.47 -17.92 4.22
C ARG A 119 -11.26 -17.02 4.00
N ASN A 120 -10.85 -16.27 5.01
CA ASN A 120 -9.55 -15.61 5.00
C ASN A 120 -8.46 -16.70 5.04
N GLU A 121 -7.57 -16.72 4.05
CA GLU A 121 -6.55 -17.78 3.91
C GLU A 121 -5.19 -17.33 4.45
N VAL A 122 -4.91 -16.02 4.46
CA VAL A 122 -3.68 -15.44 5.00
C VAL A 122 -4.02 -14.32 5.97
N ALA A 123 -3.49 -14.40 7.19
CA ALA A 123 -3.44 -13.33 8.17
C ALA A 123 -1.99 -13.19 8.67
N GLY A 124 -1.37 -12.04 8.41
CA GLY A 124 0.02 -11.81 8.81
C GLY A 124 0.66 -10.62 8.08
N PRO A 125 1.98 -10.43 8.22
CA PRO A 125 2.67 -9.28 7.66
C PRO A 125 2.49 -9.15 6.15
N VAL A 126 2.32 -7.91 5.68
CA VAL A 126 2.23 -7.59 4.26
C VAL A 126 3.53 -7.95 3.53
N HIS A 127 4.66 -7.75 4.20
CA HIS A 127 6.01 -7.99 3.73
C HIS A 127 6.95 -8.14 4.94
N ARG A 128 8.03 -8.91 4.82
CA ARG A 128 8.93 -9.25 5.93
C ARG A 128 9.53 -8.04 6.67
N ARG A 129 9.79 -6.94 5.94
CA ARG A 129 10.31 -5.68 6.50
C ARG A 129 9.37 -5.06 7.54
N TYR A 130 8.07 -5.32 7.41
CA TYR A 130 6.98 -4.75 8.20
C TYR A 130 6.31 -5.81 9.08
N ALA A 131 7.06 -6.83 9.50
CA ALA A 131 6.55 -7.85 10.41
C ALA A 131 6.35 -7.35 11.85
N GLY A 132 6.90 -6.16 12.17
CA GLY A 132 6.98 -5.63 13.53
C GLY A 132 8.13 -6.28 14.30
N ARG A 133 8.75 -5.49 15.17
CA ARG A 133 9.76 -5.92 16.14
C ARG A 133 9.29 -5.49 17.52
N PHE A 134 8.26 -6.15 18.01
CA PHE A 134 7.69 -5.86 19.33
C PHE A 134 8.78 -5.96 20.39
N LEU A 135 9.15 -4.80 20.96
CA LEU A 135 10.23 -4.69 21.93
C LEU A 135 9.86 -5.34 23.26
N ASP A 136 8.58 -5.24 23.63
CA ASP A 136 8.01 -5.89 24.81
C ASP A 136 6.76 -6.71 24.39
N PRO A 137 6.91 -8.04 24.21
CA PRO A 137 5.79 -8.91 23.87
C PRO A 137 4.69 -8.99 24.94
N GLY A 138 4.94 -8.50 26.16
CA GLY A 138 3.96 -8.44 27.24
C GLY A 138 2.96 -7.29 27.11
N LEU A 139 3.26 -6.28 26.29
CA LEU A 139 2.33 -5.18 26.03
C LEU A 139 1.12 -5.67 25.20
N PRO A 140 -0.09 -5.19 25.54
CA PRO A 140 -1.28 -5.56 24.78
C PRO A 140 -1.23 -4.97 23.36
N LEU A 141 -2.02 -5.54 22.45
CA LEU A 141 -2.03 -5.13 21.04
C LEU A 141 -3.02 -3.97 20.80
N ALA A 142 -2.55 -2.93 20.12
CA ALA A 142 -3.40 -1.91 19.53
C ALA A 142 -3.45 -2.09 18.01
N LEU A 143 -4.66 -2.12 17.47
CA LEU A 143 -4.92 -2.22 16.04
C LEU A 143 -5.33 -0.85 15.49
N ILE A 144 -4.59 -0.34 14.50
CA ILE A 144 -5.04 0.78 13.67
C ILE A 144 -5.57 0.19 12.36
N ALA A 145 -6.88 0.24 12.13
CA ALA A 145 -7.54 -0.44 11.03
C ALA A 145 -8.12 0.53 10.00
N GLY A 146 -7.62 0.48 8.76
CA GLY A 146 -8.27 1.10 7.60
C GLY A 146 -9.59 0.43 7.28
N LEU A 147 -10.67 1.21 7.22
CA LEU A 147 -11.98 0.68 6.86
C LEU A 147 -12.18 0.63 5.34
N GLY A 148 -12.90 -0.39 4.89
CA GLY A 148 -13.39 -0.52 3.51
C GLY A 148 -14.77 -1.14 3.48
N TYR A 149 -15.37 -1.26 2.29
CA TYR A 149 -16.71 -1.86 2.13
C TYR A 149 -16.72 -3.40 2.20
N GLU A 150 -15.59 -4.03 2.54
CA GLU A 150 -15.50 -5.49 2.61
C GLU A 150 -15.99 -5.96 3.99
N LEU A 151 -17.19 -6.54 4.01
CA LEU A 151 -17.88 -6.97 5.24
C LEU A 151 -17.02 -7.86 6.14
N GLY A 152 -16.99 -7.54 7.43
CA GLY A 152 -16.44 -8.41 8.49
C GLY A 152 -14.91 -8.54 8.53
N LYS A 153 -14.16 -7.89 7.62
CA LYS A 153 -12.69 -8.04 7.61
C LYS A 153 -12.02 -7.45 8.84
N VAL A 154 -12.41 -6.23 9.22
CA VAL A 154 -11.79 -5.55 10.36
C VAL A 154 -12.18 -6.22 11.68
N VAL A 155 -13.44 -6.61 11.83
CA VAL A 155 -13.92 -7.40 12.98
C VAL A 155 -13.13 -8.70 13.10
N GLY A 156 -13.04 -9.48 12.02
CA GLY A 156 -12.30 -10.75 12.03
C GLY A 156 -10.81 -10.59 12.35
N VAL A 157 -10.17 -9.50 11.91
CA VAL A 157 -8.77 -9.20 12.28
C VAL A 157 -8.65 -8.80 13.75
N THR A 158 -9.58 -7.99 14.24
CA THR A 158 -9.63 -7.54 15.64
C THR A 158 -9.72 -8.74 16.58
N GLU A 159 -10.63 -9.67 16.28
CA GLU A 159 -10.83 -10.92 17.03
C GLU A 159 -9.61 -11.84 16.93
N TYR A 160 -9.06 -12.03 15.72
CA TYR A 160 -7.90 -12.90 15.49
C TYR A 160 -6.66 -12.43 16.25
N LEU A 161 -6.41 -11.11 16.26
CA LEU A 161 -5.30 -10.49 16.98
C LEU A 161 -5.56 -10.34 18.48
N GLN A 162 -6.81 -10.49 18.92
CA GLN A 162 -7.24 -10.15 20.28
C GLN A 162 -6.79 -8.73 20.68
N ALA A 163 -6.97 -7.77 19.76
CA ALA A 163 -6.54 -6.40 19.99
C ALA A 163 -7.33 -5.79 21.16
N SER A 164 -6.64 -5.27 22.17
CA SER A 164 -7.26 -4.64 23.34
C SER A 164 -7.73 -3.22 23.05
N ARG A 165 -7.22 -2.62 21.98
CA ARG A 165 -7.59 -1.29 21.51
C ARG A 165 -7.66 -1.28 20.00
N VAL A 166 -8.70 -0.65 19.47
CA VAL A 166 -8.89 -0.47 18.03
C VAL A 166 -9.06 1.01 17.73
N VAL A 167 -8.34 1.50 16.72
CA VAL A 167 -8.56 2.82 16.13
C VAL A 167 -8.95 2.61 14.68
N ALA A 168 -10.19 2.96 14.33
CA ALA A 168 -10.72 2.85 12.99
C ALA A 168 -10.36 4.08 12.16
N MET A 169 -9.64 3.86 11.06
CA MET A 169 -9.32 4.87 10.06
C MET A 169 -10.41 4.87 9.00
N PHE A 170 -11.37 5.80 9.13
CA PHE A 170 -12.54 5.91 8.27
C PHE A 170 -12.21 6.74 7.00
N PRO A 171 -12.31 6.15 5.79
CA PRO A 171 -12.04 6.87 4.54
C PRO A 171 -13.16 7.84 4.17
N VAL A 172 -12.78 9.09 3.88
CA VAL A 172 -13.63 10.09 3.22
C VAL A 172 -13.22 10.14 1.75
N SER A 173 -14.10 9.66 0.88
CA SER A 173 -13.78 9.41 -0.53
C SER A 173 -14.40 10.48 -1.43
N PRO A 174 -13.70 10.91 -2.51
CA PRO A 174 -14.32 11.74 -3.55
C PRO A 174 -15.41 10.99 -4.34
N ILE A 175 -15.55 9.67 -4.15
CA ILE A 175 -16.61 8.85 -4.72
C ILE A 175 -17.71 8.67 -3.67
N SER A 176 -18.79 9.42 -3.82
CA SER A 176 -19.85 9.57 -2.81
C SER A 176 -20.55 8.26 -2.41
N GLU A 177 -20.65 7.32 -3.35
CA GLU A 177 -21.31 6.03 -3.18
C GLU A 177 -20.51 5.07 -2.28
N TYR A 178 -19.22 5.36 -2.06
CA TYR A 178 -18.32 4.51 -1.29
C TYR A 178 -18.61 4.57 0.21
N GLU A 179 -18.86 5.76 0.78
CA GLU A 179 -19.00 5.93 2.23
C GLU A 179 -20.18 5.15 2.84
N PRO A 180 -21.40 5.18 2.27
CA PRO A 180 -22.52 4.41 2.80
C PRO A 180 -22.23 2.90 2.89
N GLU A 181 -21.51 2.35 1.90
CA GLU A 181 -21.12 0.93 1.91
C GLU A 181 -20.04 0.63 2.95
N VAL A 182 -19.13 1.58 3.22
CA VAL A 182 -18.15 1.44 4.32
C VAL A 182 -18.88 1.43 5.67
N VAL A 183 -19.86 2.32 5.87
CA VAL A 183 -20.69 2.30 7.10
C VAL A 183 -21.41 0.97 7.23
N ALA A 184 -22.12 0.54 6.18
CA ALA A 184 -22.89 -0.71 6.20
C ALA A 184 -21.99 -1.93 6.48
N ALA A 185 -20.81 -2.00 5.86
CA ALA A 185 -19.89 -3.13 6.02
C ALA A 185 -19.22 -3.20 7.41
N ASN A 186 -19.22 -2.11 8.17
CA ASN A 186 -18.54 -2.01 9.46
C ASN A 186 -19.47 -1.56 10.59
N GLN A 187 -20.79 -1.60 10.40
CA GLN A 187 -21.77 -1.06 11.34
C GLN A 187 -21.55 -1.57 12.77
N THR A 188 -21.45 -2.89 12.96
CA THR A 188 -21.22 -3.51 14.28
C THR A 188 -19.95 -2.98 14.95
N LEU A 189 -18.83 -2.88 14.21
CA LEU A 189 -17.59 -2.33 14.74
C LEU A 189 -17.75 -0.86 15.13
N LEU A 190 -18.42 -0.07 14.29
CA LEU A 190 -18.59 1.36 14.53
C LEU A 190 -19.48 1.66 15.73
N GLU A 191 -20.47 0.80 16.00
CA GLU A 191 -21.35 0.91 17.17
C GLU A 191 -20.61 0.60 18.49
N ASP A 192 -19.59 -0.26 18.44
CA ASP A 192 -18.78 -0.62 19.61
C ASP A 192 -17.65 0.38 19.91
N LEU A 193 -17.28 1.23 18.94
CA LEU A 193 -16.19 2.20 19.08
C LEU A 193 -16.68 3.55 19.59
N GLN A 194 -15.81 4.24 20.33
CA GLN A 194 -16.04 5.63 20.73
C GLN A 194 -15.66 6.58 19.59
N ASP A 195 -16.28 7.77 19.53
CA ASP A 195 -15.99 8.77 18.49
C ASP A 195 -14.49 9.09 18.35
N ARG A 196 -13.76 9.14 19.47
CA ARG A 196 -12.31 9.40 19.50
C ARG A 196 -11.46 8.26 18.92
N GLU A 197 -12.04 7.08 18.75
CA GLU A 197 -11.42 5.89 18.17
C GLU A 197 -11.72 5.80 16.66
N ILE A 198 -12.55 6.69 16.14
CA ILE A 198 -12.89 6.79 14.71
C ILE A 198 -12.22 8.03 14.13
N ILE A 199 -11.13 7.81 13.41
CA ILE A 199 -10.35 8.88 12.78
C ILE A 199 -10.67 8.93 11.30
N ARG A 200 -11.31 10.01 10.86
CA ARG A 200 -11.61 10.25 9.44
C ARG A 200 -10.37 10.75 8.71
N TYR A 201 -10.10 10.22 7.52
CA TYR A 201 -9.04 10.71 6.65
C TYR A 201 -9.56 10.92 5.23
N LEU A 202 -9.08 11.97 4.56
CA LEU A 202 -9.40 12.23 3.15
C LEU A 202 -8.56 11.28 2.29
N VAL A 203 -9.21 10.50 1.42
CA VAL A 203 -8.51 9.56 0.52
C VAL A 203 -7.61 10.32 -0.46
N ASP A 204 -7.99 11.53 -0.87
CA ASP A 204 -7.23 12.38 -1.78
C ASP A 204 -6.14 13.25 -1.11
N ASP A 205 -5.95 13.14 0.21
CA ASP A 205 -4.84 13.76 0.95
C ASP A 205 -3.96 12.70 1.64
N PRO A 206 -3.20 11.89 0.87
CA PRO A 206 -2.35 10.84 1.42
C PRO A 206 -1.25 11.38 2.33
N ARG A 207 -0.83 12.63 2.14
CA ARG A 207 0.17 13.27 3.01
C ARG A 207 -0.37 13.42 4.44
N LYS A 208 -1.59 13.93 4.59
CA LYS A 208 -2.23 14.00 5.91
C LYS A 208 -2.47 12.60 6.47
N ALA A 209 -2.90 11.64 5.65
CA ALA A 209 -3.10 10.26 6.11
C ALA A 209 -1.81 9.65 6.70
N VAL A 210 -0.65 9.83 6.05
CA VAL A 210 0.66 9.42 6.59
C VAL A 210 0.97 10.11 7.91
N ALA A 211 0.80 11.44 8.00
CA ALA A 211 1.08 12.19 9.22
C ALA A 211 0.17 11.78 10.39
N THR A 212 -1.11 11.53 10.13
CA THR A 212 -2.06 11.01 11.11
C THR A 212 -1.65 9.62 11.60
N LEU A 213 -1.27 8.73 10.69
CA LEU A 213 -0.77 7.39 11.05
C LEU A 213 0.49 7.45 11.91
N ASP A 214 1.48 8.27 11.55
CA ASP A 214 2.69 8.48 12.35
C ASP A 214 2.34 8.97 13.77
N SER A 215 1.41 9.92 13.89
CA SER A 215 0.98 10.45 15.18
C SER A 215 0.27 9.39 16.04
N LEU A 216 -0.61 8.59 15.44
CA LEU A 216 -1.33 7.50 16.13
C LEU A 216 -0.37 6.41 16.60
N ILE A 217 0.57 6.01 15.74
CA ILE A 217 1.62 5.04 16.08
C ILE A 217 2.38 5.51 17.31
N ARG A 218 2.96 6.73 17.28
CA ARG A 218 3.72 7.28 18.41
C ARG A 218 2.90 7.35 19.69
N GLY A 219 1.63 7.73 19.58
CA GLY A 219 0.73 7.83 20.73
C GLY A 219 0.46 6.47 21.38
N LEU A 220 0.39 5.39 20.60
CA LEU A 220 0.06 4.05 21.07
C LEU A 220 1.30 3.24 21.49
N SER A 221 2.45 3.42 20.81
CA SER A 221 3.68 2.64 21.03
C SER A 221 4.22 2.72 22.47
N ASN A 222 3.83 3.73 23.26
CA ASN A 222 4.22 3.84 24.67
C ASN A 222 3.54 2.80 25.59
N SER A 223 2.47 2.16 25.14
CA SER A 223 1.64 1.29 25.98
C SER A 223 1.11 0.04 25.28
N HIS A 224 1.32 -0.07 23.96
CA HIS A 224 0.79 -1.15 23.14
C HIS A 224 1.80 -1.56 22.08
N ASN A 225 1.77 -2.84 21.73
CA ASN A 225 2.32 -3.32 20.46
C ASN A 225 1.37 -2.90 19.33
N VAL A 226 1.85 -2.12 18.37
CA VAL A 226 0.99 -1.54 17.34
C VAL A 226 1.00 -2.38 16.06
N VAL A 227 -0.20 -2.68 15.57
CA VAL A 227 -0.42 -3.34 14.28
C VAL A 227 -1.26 -2.40 13.40
N LEU A 228 -0.76 -2.10 12.20
CA LEU A 228 -1.53 -1.46 11.14
C LEU A 228 -2.21 -2.53 10.30
N PHE A 229 -3.52 -2.40 10.10
CA PHE A 229 -4.28 -3.19 9.14
C PHE A 229 -4.83 -2.26 8.05
N PRO A 230 -4.16 -2.13 6.89
CA PRO A 230 -4.60 -1.29 5.79
C PRO A 230 -5.70 -1.97 4.97
N GLY A 231 -6.90 -2.04 5.56
CA GLY A 231 -8.13 -2.23 4.79
C GLY A 231 -8.48 -1.00 3.97
N GLY A 232 -9.55 -1.10 3.17
CA GLY A 232 -10.02 0.02 2.35
C GLY A 232 -9.21 0.28 1.08
N PRO A 233 -9.13 1.54 0.60
CA PRO A 233 -8.48 1.89 -0.65
C PRO A 233 -7.00 1.53 -0.66
N LYS A 234 -6.46 1.12 -1.82
CA LYS A 234 -5.05 0.73 -1.96
C LYS A 234 -4.07 1.83 -1.54
N LEU A 235 -4.45 3.09 -1.71
CA LEU A 235 -3.64 4.23 -1.28
C LEU A 235 -3.39 4.23 0.23
N PHE A 236 -4.33 3.74 1.03
CA PHE A 236 -4.14 3.63 2.47
C PHE A 236 -3.05 2.61 2.83
N VAL A 237 -2.89 1.55 2.02
CA VAL A 237 -1.76 0.60 2.16
C VAL A 237 -0.42 1.31 1.97
N LEU A 238 -0.30 2.14 0.94
CA LEU A 238 0.91 2.95 0.72
C LEU A 238 1.18 3.86 1.93
N CYS A 239 0.14 4.54 2.43
CA CYS A 239 0.28 5.44 3.59
C CYS A 239 0.71 4.68 4.86
N SER A 240 0.11 3.51 5.13
CA SER A 240 0.47 2.66 6.27
C SER A 240 1.90 2.16 6.19
N VAL A 241 2.34 1.72 5.00
CA VAL A 241 3.72 1.24 4.80
C VAL A 241 4.71 2.39 5.00
N ILE A 242 4.49 3.56 4.37
CA ILE A 242 5.37 4.73 4.53
C ILE A 242 5.44 5.18 6.00
N ALA A 243 4.30 5.23 6.70
CA ALA A 243 4.29 5.59 8.11
C ALA A 243 5.09 4.56 8.94
N ALA A 244 4.82 3.26 8.76
CA ALA A 244 5.49 2.19 9.50
C ALA A 244 7.00 2.10 9.24
N SER A 245 7.49 2.60 8.11
CA SER A 245 8.93 2.60 7.82
C SER A 245 9.78 3.35 8.83
N ALA A 246 9.21 4.38 9.47
CA ALA A 246 9.84 5.14 10.54
C ALA A 246 9.77 4.45 11.92
N HIS A 247 9.03 3.34 12.04
CA HIS A 247 8.72 2.65 13.30
C HIS A 247 8.95 1.14 13.16
N PRO A 248 10.21 0.66 13.29
CA PRO A 248 10.56 -0.75 13.09
C PRO A 248 9.81 -1.74 14.01
N GLU A 249 9.30 -1.27 15.15
CA GLU A 249 8.51 -2.03 16.10
C GLU A 249 7.07 -2.30 15.60
N VAL A 250 6.56 -1.50 14.66
CA VAL A 250 5.20 -1.60 14.15
C VAL A 250 5.08 -2.68 13.09
N ALA A 251 4.02 -3.48 13.18
CA ALA A 251 3.68 -4.45 12.14
C ALA A 251 2.66 -3.87 11.15
N VAL A 252 2.78 -4.19 9.86
CA VAL A 252 1.75 -3.92 8.85
C VAL A 252 1.22 -5.25 8.35
N TRP A 253 -0.03 -5.54 8.69
CA TRP A 253 -0.66 -6.82 8.40
C TRP A 253 -1.52 -6.75 7.15
N ARG A 254 -1.80 -7.91 6.55
CA ARG A 254 -2.80 -8.05 5.50
C ARG A 254 -3.67 -9.25 5.79
N VAL A 255 -4.90 -9.18 5.29
CA VAL A 255 -5.78 -10.32 5.17
C VAL A 255 -6.16 -10.51 3.72
N SER A 256 -5.94 -11.72 3.22
CA SER A 256 -6.32 -12.11 1.87
C SER A 256 -6.92 -13.50 1.88
N SER A 257 -8.02 -13.67 1.14
CA SER A 257 -8.29 -14.92 0.44
C SER A 257 -7.19 -15.02 -0.64
N ASP A 258 -6.40 -16.09 -0.69
CA ASP A 258 -5.34 -16.25 -1.68
C ASP A 258 -5.94 -16.41 -3.09
N THR A 259 -5.20 -16.97 -4.05
CA THR A 259 -5.49 -17.20 -5.50
C THR A 259 -6.93 -17.53 -5.96
N ASN A 260 -7.87 -17.80 -5.05
CA ASN A 260 -9.30 -17.98 -5.31
C ASN A 260 -10.11 -16.67 -5.51
N ILE A 261 -9.48 -15.50 -5.52
CA ILE A 261 -10.19 -14.26 -5.88
C ILE A 261 -10.59 -14.31 -7.36
N ARG A 262 -11.90 -14.30 -7.62
CA ARG A 262 -12.44 -14.19 -8.98
C ARG A 262 -11.88 -12.94 -9.65
N PRO A 263 -11.21 -13.07 -10.81
CA PRO A 263 -10.72 -11.92 -11.58
C PRO A 263 -11.86 -10.95 -11.84
N LYS A 264 -11.56 -9.66 -11.71
CA LYS A 264 -12.51 -8.58 -11.93
C LYS A 264 -11.86 -7.51 -12.79
N ASP A 265 -12.59 -7.04 -13.80
CA ASP A 265 -12.19 -5.89 -14.59
C ASP A 265 -12.62 -4.63 -13.84
N VAL A 266 -11.65 -3.92 -13.29
CA VAL A 266 -11.89 -2.73 -12.47
C VAL A 266 -11.73 -1.51 -13.36
N ARG A 267 -12.84 -0.80 -13.61
CA ARG A 267 -12.81 0.44 -14.38
C ARG A 267 -12.23 1.58 -13.54
N PRO A 268 -11.36 2.43 -14.11
CA PRO A 268 -10.90 3.63 -13.43
C PRO A 268 -12.04 4.65 -13.28
N SER A 269 -11.99 5.45 -12.22
CA SER A 269 -12.73 6.70 -12.13
C SER A 269 -11.97 7.82 -12.86
N GLN A 270 -12.46 9.06 -12.75
CA GLN A 270 -11.77 10.26 -13.23
C GLN A 270 -10.78 10.84 -12.20
N THR A 271 -10.69 10.24 -11.00
CA THR A 271 -9.94 10.81 -9.88
C THR A 271 -8.57 10.16 -9.75
N PHE A 272 -7.53 10.98 -9.94
CA PHE A 272 -6.13 10.60 -9.79
C PHE A 272 -5.53 11.25 -8.56
N ILE A 273 -4.83 10.46 -7.75
CA ILE A 273 -4.13 10.92 -6.56
C ILE A 273 -2.64 10.63 -6.73
N GLY A 274 -1.83 11.61 -6.35
CA GLY A 274 -0.38 11.50 -6.33
C GLY A 274 0.16 11.68 -4.91
N LEU A 275 1.19 10.91 -4.57
CA LEU A 275 2.02 11.13 -3.39
C LEU A 275 3.48 11.15 -3.84
N ARG A 276 4.18 12.26 -3.60
CA ARG A 276 5.63 12.34 -3.78
C ARG A 276 6.34 12.04 -2.46
N GLN A 277 7.26 11.08 -2.50
CA GLN A 277 8.21 10.83 -1.44
C GLN A 277 9.61 11.24 -1.93
N SER A 278 10.30 12.09 -1.17
CA SER A 278 11.64 12.56 -1.51
C SER A 278 12.59 12.22 -0.38
N PHE A 279 13.77 11.72 -0.75
CA PHE A 279 14.85 11.40 0.15
C PHE A 279 16.07 12.22 -0.23
N ALA A 280 16.59 12.98 0.72
CA ALA A 280 17.89 13.62 0.58
C ALA A 280 18.98 12.57 0.81
N ARG A 281 20.09 12.67 0.08
CA ARG A 281 21.28 11.89 0.38
C ARG A 281 21.74 12.23 1.80
N THR A 282 21.74 11.25 2.70
CA THR A 282 22.41 11.40 4.00
C THR A 282 23.90 11.60 3.73
N GLY A 283 24.38 12.83 3.96
CA GLY A 283 25.81 13.11 3.87
C GLY A 283 26.56 12.19 4.82
N THR A 284 27.60 11.53 4.32
CA THR A 284 28.60 10.90 5.18
C THR A 284 29.22 12.02 5.99
N THR A 285 28.77 12.23 7.23
CA THR A 285 29.59 12.94 8.21
C THR A 285 30.80 12.06 8.44
N ALA A 286 31.88 12.37 7.73
CA ALA A 286 33.21 11.90 8.06
C ALA A 286 33.50 12.39 9.49
N THR A 287 33.29 11.53 10.48
CA THR A 287 33.96 11.68 11.77
C THR A 287 35.43 11.37 11.53
N GLY A 288 36.22 12.43 11.31
CA GLY A 288 37.66 12.41 11.52
C GLY A 288 38.01 12.50 13.00
#